data_AF-A0A383BX48-F1
#
_entry.id   AF-A0A383BX48-F1
#
_cell.length_a   1.000
_cell.length_b   1.000
_cell.length_c   1.000
_cell.angle_alpha   90.00
_cell.angle_beta   90.00
_cell.angle_gamma   90.00
#
_symmetry.space_group_name_H-M   'P 1'
#
loop_
_entity.id
_entity.type
_entity.pdbx_description
1 polymer ?
#
loop_
_entity_poly.entity_id
_entity_poly.type
_entity_poly.pdbx_seq_one_letter_code
_entity_poly.pdbx_strand_id
1 'polypeptide(L)'
;QKWAAFDENNNPLPFKKITKGLWEVTTEGIIEVIITYSFYANQLDAGACYLNKDQLYLNPVHCCFYIVNRMDEEYRLHFDLPKNYKIATSMQKEGHTLNAKGYDLLAESPIICSDSLQHSNYEIEGITFHMWFQGSCKLDWNKLKSDFSAFTKSQINHFGKFPVDEYHFLFQITPYKSYHGVEHTKNTVILLGPAEKIMDKRYEELLGVSSHELYHTWNIKAIRPEEMFPYDYTKENYFRTGFV
;
A
#
# COMPACT_ATOMS: atom_id res chain seq x y z
N GLN A 1 -1.40 22.10 -10.97
CA GLN A 1 -0.38 21.47 -10.12
C GLN A 1 0.91 22.30 -10.23
N LYS A 2 1.52 22.70 -9.12
CA LYS A 2 2.79 23.43 -9.11
C LYS A 2 3.89 22.47 -8.65
N TRP A 3 4.62 21.88 -9.59
CA TRP A 3 5.85 21.15 -9.28
C TRP A 3 6.98 22.18 -9.28
N ALA A 4 7.83 22.19 -8.27
CA ALA A 4 8.97 23.08 -8.16
C ALA A 4 10.15 22.39 -7.48
N ALA A 5 11.37 22.81 -7.83
CA ALA A 5 12.62 22.33 -7.25
C ALA A 5 13.37 23.50 -6.61
N PHE A 6 13.98 23.25 -5.46
CA PHE A 6 14.76 24.23 -4.71
C PHE A 6 16.04 23.58 -4.16
N ASP A 7 17.03 24.41 -3.82
CA ASP A 7 18.18 24.02 -3.01
C ASP A 7 17.83 24.06 -1.50
N GLU A 8 18.80 23.73 -0.64
CA GLU A 8 18.67 23.77 0.81
C GLU A 8 18.38 25.17 1.40
N ASN A 9 18.64 26.22 0.62
CA ASN A 9 18.43 27.62 1.01
C ASN A 9 17.11 28.18 0.42
N ASN A 10 16.25 27.33 -0.15
CA ASN A 10 15.02 27.70 -0.87
C ASN A 10 15.23 28.54 -2.14
N ASN A 11 16.41 28.53 -2.75
CA ASN A 11 16.61 29.13 -4.07
C ASN A 11 16.04 28.19 -5.15
N PRO A 12 15.30 28.71 -6.16
CA PRO A 12 14.70 27.89 -7.19
C PRO A 12 15.76 27.26 -8.10
N LEU A 13 15.60 25.97 -8.40
CA LEU A 13 16.45 25.24 -9.33
C LEU A 13 15.80 25.13 -10.72
N PRO A 14 16.57 25.28 -11.82
CA PRO A 14 16.07 25.03 -13.16
C PRO A 14 15.67 23.57 -13.33
N PHE A 15 14.51 23.34 -13.95
CA PHE A 15 14.04 21.99 -14.26
C PHE A 15 13.27 21.94 -15.58
N LYS A 16 13.18 20.74 -16.15
CA LYS A 16 12.33 20.43 -17.31
C LYS A 16 11.57 19.13 -17.09
N LYS A 17 10.33 19.10 -17.56
CA LYS A 17 9.52 17.87 -17.62
C LYS A 17 9.87 17.12 -18.91
N ILE A 18 10.37 15.89 -18.79
CA ILE A 18 10.83 15.07 -19.92
C ILE A 18 9.70 14.19 -20.46
N THR A 19 8.96 13.54 -19.57
CA THR A 19 7.83 12.66 -19.93
C THR A 19 6.64 12.92 -19.00
N LYS A 20 5.57 12.13 -19.10
CA LYS A 20 4.42 12.21 -18.19
C LYS A 20 4.81 12.10 -16.71
N GLY A 21 5.84 11.29 -16.40
CA GLY A 21 6.29 10.95 -15.05
C GLY A 21 7.78 11.20 -14.76
N LEU A 22 8.50 11.89 -15.64
CA LEU A 22 9.94 12.16 -15.48
C LEU A 22 10.26 13.65 -15.56
N TRP A 23 11.04 14.13 -14.59
CA TRP A 23 11.56 15.49 -14.51
C TRP A 23 13.08 15.43 -14.40
N GLU A 24 13.76 16.42 -14.97
CA GLU A 24 15.20 16.62 -14.85
C GLU A 24 15.45 17.96 -14.16
N VAL A 25 16.27 17.95 -13.10
CA VAL A 25 16.66 19.14 -12.33
C VAL A 25 18.14 19.41 -12.56
N THR A 26 18.47 20.66 -12.86
CA THR A 26 19.86 21.10 -12.97
C THR A 26 20.36 21.49 -11.59
N THR A 27 21.41 20.82 -11.10
CA THR A 27 21.91 21.02 -9.73
C THR A 27 23.18 21.86 -9.63
N GLU A 28 24.00 21.97 -10.68
CA GLU A 28 25.28 22.73 -10.68
C GLU A 28 26.19 22.45 -9.46
N GLY A 29 26.18 21.22 -8.93
CA GLY A 29 26.98 20.81 -7.78
C GLY A 29 26.26 20.87 -6.43
N ILE A 30 24.99 21.30 -6.40
CA ILE A 30 24.12 21.25 -5.24
C ILE A 30 23.85 19.80 -4.84
N ILE A 31 23.98 19.50 -3.56
CA ILE A 31 23.93 18.14 -3.00
C ILE A 31 22.57 17.79 -2.38
N GLU A 32 21.75 18.79 -2.06
CA GLU A 32 20.41 18.62 -1.49
C GLU A 32 19.38 19.33 -2.37
N VAL A 33 18.33 18.61 -2.77
CA VAL A 33 17.28 19.12 -3.66
C VAL A 33 15.93 18.90 -3.01
N ILE A 34 15.17 19.98 -2.86
CA ILE A 34 13.84 19.98 -2.27
C ILE A 34 12.80 20.07 -3.40
N ILE A 35 11.97 19.04 -3.55
CA ILE A 35 10.88 19.02 -4.52
C ILE A 35 9.56 19.27 -3.80
N THR A 36 8.80 20.27 -4.28
CA THR A 36 7.46 20.56 -3.76
C THR A 36 6.41 20.41 -4.86
N TYR A 37 5.29 19.76 -4.52
CA TYR A 37 4.19 19.53 -5.44
C TYR A 37 2.90 19.25 -4.66
N SER A 38 1.78 19.38 -5.35
CA SER A 38 0.47 18.96 -4.84
C SER A 38 0.02 17.71 -5.60
N PHE A 39 -0.54 16.74 -4.91
CA PHE A 39 -1.11 15.54 -5.50
C PHE A 39 -2.62 15.51 -5.25
N TYR A 40 -3.41 15.21 -6.29
CA TYR A 40 -4.87 15.14 -6.17
C TYR A 40 -5.29 13.71 -5.86
N ALA A 41 -5.93 13.51 -4.70
CA ALA A 41 -6.34 12.20 -4.19
C ALA A 41 -7.84 12.21 -3.88
N ASN A 42 -8.67 11.71 -4.78
CA ASN A 42 -10.13 11.68 -4.61
C ASN A 42 -10.76 10.41 -5.24
N GLN A 43 -10.00 9.33 -5.30
CA GLN A 43 -10.47 8.06 -5.83
C GLN A 43 -10.31 6.98 -4.77
N LEU A 44 -11.43 6.63 -4.13
CA LEU A 44 -11.45 5.55 -3.16
C LEU A 44 -11.65 4.21 -3.88
N ASP A 45 -10.54 3.56 -4.20
CA ASP A 45 -10.48 2.16 -4.58
C ASP A 45 -9.28 1.46 -3.93
N ALA A 46 -8.93 0.24 -4.35
CA ALA A 46 -7.79 -0.50 -3.79
C ALA A 46 -6.42 -0.10 -4.38
N GLY A 47 -6.39 0.59 -5.52
CA GLY A 47 -5.17 0.86 -6.28
C GLY A 47 -4.79 2.35 -6.41
N ALA A 48 -5.66 3.27 -6.02
CA ALA A 48 -5.48 4.72 -6.16
C ALA A 48 -5.13 5.39 -4.82
N CYS A 49 -5.47 6.67 -4.67
CA CYS A 49 -5.29 7.43 -3.44
C CYS A 49 -6.55 8.24 -3.15
N TYR A 50 -6.85 8.39 -1.86
CA TYR A 50 -8.04 9.09 -1.40
C TYR A 50 -7.75 9.95 -0.17
N LEU A 51 -8.24 11.19 -0.17
CA LEU A 51 -8.16 12.08 0.96
C LEU A 51 -9.53 12.69 1.21
N ASN A 52 -10.00 12.59 2.45
CA ASN A 52 -11.12 13.37 2.93
C ASN A 52 -10.89 13.77 4.40
N LYS A 53 -11.93 14.31 5.05
CA LYS A 53 -11.86 14.71 6.46
C LYS A 53 -11.66 13.54 7.45
N ASP A 54 -11.92 12.30 7.02
CA ASP A 54 -11.95 11.11 7.88
C ASP A 54 -10.68 10.25 7.70
N GLN A 55 -10.01 10.32 6.55
CA GLN A 55 -8.81 9.55 6.27
C GLN A 55 -7.88 10.17 5.23
N LEU A 56 -6.60 9.83 5.35
CA LEU A 56 -5.62 9.87 4.27
C LEU A 56 -5.30 8.42 3.86
N TYR A 57 -5.54 8.09 2.59
CA TYR A 57 -5.19 6.82 1.99
C TYR A 57 -4.27 7.04 0.78
N LEU A 58 -3.09 6.43 0.81
CA LEU A 58 -2.07 6.56 -0.22
C LEU A 58 -1.56 5.19 -0.67
N ASN A 59 -1.49 5.02 -1.98
CA ASN A 59 -0.57 4.10 -2.63
C ASN A 59 0.66 4.90 -3.09
N PRO A 60 1.84 4.75 -2.44
CA PRO A 60 2.99 5.62 -2.68
C PRO A 60 3.46 5.67 -4.15
N VAL A 61 3.23 4.62 -4.94
CA VAL A 61 3.54 4.58 -6.37
C VAL A 61 2.94 5.75 -7.17
N HIS A 62 1.83 6.33 -6.73
CA HIS A 62 1.19 7.47 -7.42
C HIS A 62 1.78 8.83 -7.06
N CYS A 63 2.36 8.95 -5.86
CA CYS A 63 2.70 10.25 -5.31
C CYS A 63 4.15 10.39 -4.88
N CYS A 64 4.93 9.33 -4.68
CA CYS A 64 6.32 9.40 -4.26
C CYS A 64 7.26 9.27 -5.47
N PHE A 65 8.22 10.19 -5.56
CA PHE A 65 9.28 10.15 -6.57
C PHE A 65 10.44 9.25 -6.11
N TYR A 66 11.18 8.73 -7.08
CA TYR A 66 12.51 8.16 -6.89
C TYR A 66 13.52 8.87 -7.77
N ILE A 67 14.79 8.79 -7.41
CA ILE A 67 15.88 9.25 -8.25
C ILE A 67 16.31 8.09 -9.16
N VAL A 68 16.32 8.34 -10.48
CA VAL A 68 16.73 7.33 -11.48
C VAL A 68 18.13 6.81 -11.15
N ASN A 69 18.31 5.49 -11.16
CA ASN A 69 19.54 4.77 -10.76
C ASN A 69 19.91 4.84 -9.26
N ARG A 70 19.03 5.36 -8.40
CA ARG A 70 19.21 5.41 -6.94
C ARG A 70 17.95 4.90 -6.21
N MET A 71 17.31 3.89 -6.80
CA MET A 71 16.06 3.33 -6.26
C MET A 71 16.27 2.58 -4.94
N ASP A 72 17.47 2.06 -4.67
CA ASP A 72 17.76 1.25 -3.48
C ASP A 72 18.01 2.07 -2.19
N GLU A 73 17.96 3.40 -2.27
CA GLU A 73 18.21 4.29 -1.13
C GLU A 73 17.11 4.20 -0.06
N GLU A 74 17.43 4.69 1.14
CA GLU A 74 16.45 4.76 2.23
C GLU A 74 15.46 5.90 2.00
N TYR A 75 14.17 5.60 2.18
CA TYR A 75 13.09 6.55 2.15
C TYR A 75 12.56 6.76 3.57
N ARG A 76 12.35 8.03 3.93
CA ARG A 76 11.67 8.43 5.17
C ARG A 76 10.47 9.29 4.83
N LEU A 77 9.29 8.89 5.28
CA LEU A 77 8.05 9.61 5.08
C LEU A 77 7.62 10.20 6.41
N HIS A 78 7.63 11.52 6.50
CA HIS A 78 7.14 12.26 7.66
C HIS A 78 5.71 12.74 7.39
N PHE A 79 4.79 12.34 8.26
CA PHE A 79 3.38 12.71 8.14
C PHE A 79 3.01 13.78 9.16
N ASP A 80 2.51 14.92 8.68
CA ASP A 80 1.84 15.92 9.52
C ASP A 80 0.36 15.53 9.67
N LEU A 81 0.08 14.77 10.73
CA LEU A 81 -1.24 14.21 11.02
C LEU A 81 -1.74 14.64 12.40
N PRO A 82 -3.07 14.69 12.60
CA PRO A 82 -3.64 14.84 13.94
C PRO A 82 -3.12 13.76 14.90
N LYS A 83 -2.88 14.13 16.16
CA LYS A 83 -2.26 13.23 17.17
C LYS A 83 -3.04 11.95 17.46
N ASN A 84 -4.35 11.93 17.20
CA ASN A 84 -5.22 10.78 17.44
C ASN A 84 -5.28 9.82 16.24
N TYR A 85 -4.65 10.15 15.10
CA TYR A 85 -4.66 9.29 13.93
C TYR A 85 -3.74 8.08 14.15
N LYS A 86 -4.22 6.92 13.71
CA LYS A 86 -3.41 5.70 13.59
C LYS A 86 -2.93 5.59 12.14
N ILE A 87 -1.80 4.92 11.95
CA ILE A 87 -1.26 4.59 10.62
C ILE A 87 -1.24 3.08 10.45
N ALA A 88 -1.95 2.59 9.44
CA ALA A 88 -1.98 1.21 8.97
C ALA A 88 -1.15 1.07 7.69
N THR A 89 -0.09 0.27 7.77
CA THR A 89 0.87 -0.03 6.69
C THR A 89 1.75 -1.20 7.15
N SER A 90 2.48 -1.84 6.23
CA SER A 90 3.55 -2.81 6.54
C SER A 90 4.94 -2.17 6.67
N MET A 91 5.08 -0.86 6.48
CA MET A 91 6.35 -0.17 6.69
C MET A 91 6.72 -0.05 8.17
N GLN A 92 8.01 -0.03 8.45
CA GLN A 92 8.52 0.26 9.78
C GLN A 92 8.12 1.67 10.20
N LYS A 93 7.57 1.80 11.41
CA LYS A 93 6.99 3.05 11.92
C LYS A 93 7.66 3.49 13.21
N GLU A 94 7.97 4.78 13.27
CA GLU A 94 8.37 5.48 14.49
C GLU A 94 7.53 6.76 14.64
N GLY A 95 6.50 6.71 15.49
CA GLY A 95 5.51 7.78 15.60
C GLY A 95 4.75 8.00 14.28
N HIS A 96 4.87 9.19 13.70
CA HIS A 96 4.32 9.54 12.38
C HIS A 96 5.38 9.51 11.25
N THR A 97 6.52 8.87 11.50
CA THR A 97 7.57 8.65 10.50
C THR A 97 7.52 7.19 10.05
N LEU A 98 7.54 6.96 8.73
CA LEU A 98 7.64 5.64 8.13
C LEU A 98 8.97 5.51 7.40
N ASN A 99 9.59 4.33 7.47
CA ASN A 99 10.86 4.04 6.81
C ASN A 99 10.69 2.87 5.82
N ALA A 100 11.30 3.01 4.65
CA ALA A 100 11.41 1.96 3.65
C ALA A 100 12.83 1.93 3.06
N LYS A 101 13.36 0.72 2.87
CA LYS A 101 14.64 0.51 2.18
C LYS A 101 14.35 0.18 0.72
N GLY A 102 14.63 1.12 -0.17
CA GLY A 102 14.36 1.00 -1.59
C GLY A 102 12.95 1.44 -2.01
N TYR A 103 12.83 1.87 -3.26
CA TYR A 103 11.59 2.39 -3.83
C TYR A 103 10.55 1.28 -4.01
N ASP A 104 10.96 0.05 -4.32
CA ASP A 104 10.02 -1.07 -4.50
C ASP A 104 9.24 -1.32 -3.21
N LEU A 105 9.91 -1.35 -2.05
CA LEU A 105 9.25 -1.51 -0.75
C LEU A 105 8.30 -0.33 -0.46
N LEU A 106 8.70 0.89 -0.81
CA LEU A 106 7.86 2.07 -0.66
C LEU A 106 6.60 1.98 -1.54
N ALA A 107 6.78 1.69 -2.83
CA ALA A 107 5.70 1.60 -3.81
C ALA A 107 4.72 0.46 -3.48
N GLU A 108 5.20 -0.64 -2.88
CA GLU A 108 4.40 -1.78 -2.43
C GLU A 108 3.85 -1.67 -1.01
N SER A 109 3.94 -0.49 -0.38
CA SER A 109 3.45 -0.27 0.99
C SER A 109 2.36 0.82 1.04
N PRO A 110 1.10 0.47 0.75
CA PRO A 110 -0.04 1.35 0.96
C PRO A 110 -0.14 1.80 2.42
N ILE A 111 -0.78 2.95 2.60
CA ILE A 111 -0.85 3.67 3.88
C ILE A 111 -2.27 4.16 4.08
N ILE A 112 -2.89 3.79 5.21
CA ILE A 112 -4.16 4.37 5.65
C ILE A 112 -3.91 5.08 6.98
N CYS A 113 -4.26 6.36 7.05
CA CYS A 113 -4.21 7.16 8.27
C CYS A 113 -5.62 7.62 8.64
N SER A 114 -6.10 7.25 9.82
CA SER A 114 -7.39 7.70 10.37
C SER A 114 -7.46 7.48 11.87
N ASP A 115 -8.28 8.26 12.57
CA ASP A 115 -8.59 8.07 13.99
C ASP A 115 -9.60 6.95 14.25
N SER A 116 -10.39 6.58 13.25
CA SER A 116 -11.44 5.56 13.31
C SER A 116 -10.98 4.16 12.89
N LEU A 117 -9.69 4.00 12.56
CA LEU A 117 -9.10 2.71 12.23
C LEU A 117 -9.33 1.68 13.33
N GLN A 118 -10.02 0.60 12.95
CA GLN A 118 -10.19 -0.59 13.76
C GLN A 118 -9.08 -1.59 13.42
N HIS A 119 -8.50 -2.22 14.45
CA HIS A 119 -7.35 -3.11 14.29
C HIS A 119 -7.48 -4.35 15.16
N SER A 120 -7.18 -5.50 14.58
CA SER A 120 -6.86 -6.72 15.33
C SER A 120 -5.84 -7.54 14.55
N ASN A 121 -5.35 -8.61 15.18
CA ASN A 121 -4.42 -9.54 14.54
C ASN A 121 -4.73 -10.99 14.95
N TYR A 122 -4.14 -11.91 14.20
CA TYR A 122 -4.01 -13.33 14.52
C TYR A 122 -2.59 -13.81 14.13
N GLU A 123 -2.17 -14.95 14.66
CA GLU A 123 -0.82 -15.48 14.44
C GLU A 123 -0.91 -16.93 13.95
N ILE A 124 -0.11 -17.27 12.94
CA ILE A 124 0.03 -18.63 12.40
C ILE A 124 1.52 -18.88 12.18
N GLU A 125 2.06 -19.94 12.81
CA GLU A 125 3.46 -20.36 12.64
C GLU A 125 4.51 -19.25 12.92
N GLY A 126 4.23 -18.38 13.91
CA GLY A 126 5.11 -17.27 14.28
C GLY A 126 5.00 -16.03 13.39
N ILE A 127 4.13 -16.04 12.38
CA ILE A 127 3.87 -14.91 11.49
C ILE A 127 2.62 -14.18 11.98
N THR A 128 2.74 -12.86 12.14
CA THR A 128 1.61 -12.01 12.56
C THR A 128 0.83 -11.50 11.35
N PHE A 129 -0.48 -11.72 11.35
CA PHE A 129 -1.41 -11.23 10.34
C PHE A 129 -2.28 -10.13 10.92
N HIS A 130 -2.09 -8.91 10.45
CA HIS A 130 -2.84 -7.73 10.87
C HIS A 130 -4.08 -7.53 10.01
N MET A 131 -5.19 -7.16 10.63
CA MET A 131 -6.42 -6.77 9.96
C MET A 131 -6.77 -5.34 10.36
N TRP A 132 -6.73 -4.44 9.40
CA TRP A 132 -7.05 -3.02 9.56
C TRP A 132 -8.31 -2.71 8.79
N PHE A 133 -9.33 -2.15 9.46
CA PHE A 133 -10.57 -1.76 8.82
C PHE A 133 -10.77 -0.25 8.96
N GLN A 134 -10.89 0.42 7.82
CA GLN A 134 -11.31 1.81 7.74
C GLN A 134 -12.70 1.93 7.12
N GLY A 135 -13.60 2.63 7.82
CA GLY A 135 -15.02 2.74 7.46
C GLY A 135 -15.95 2.23 8.56
N SER A 136 -17.21 2.66 8.52
CA SER A 136 -18.19 2.38 9.58
C SER A 136 -18.73 0.95 9.46
N CYS A 137 -18.09 0.01 10.12
CA CYS A 137 -18.52 -1.39 10.17
C CYS A 137 -18.47 -1.96 11.59
N LYS A 138 -19.40 -2.87 11.89
CA LYS A 138 -19.41 -3.63 13.14
C LYS A 138 -18.83 -5.01 12.86
N LEU A 139 -17.66 -5.28 13.42
CA LEU A 139 -16.89 -6.51 13.16
C LEU A 139 -17.10 -7.52 14.29
N ASP A 140 -17.28 -8.79 13.91
CA ASP A 140 -17.11 -9.93 14.83
C ASP A 140 -15.68 -10.44 14.70
N TRP A 141 -14.82 -9.97 15.60
CA TRP A 141 -13.40 -10.30 15.59
C TRP A 141 -13.12 -11.78 15.84
N ASN A 142 -13.94 -12.47 16.63
CA ASN A 142 -13.71 -13.90 16.89
C ASN A 142 -13.98 -14.71 15.62
N LYS A 143 -15.08 -14.40 14.93
CA LYS A 143 -15.41 -15.02 13.64
C LYS A 143 -14.34 -14.72 12.58
N LEU A 144 -13.94 -13.44 12.43
CA LEU A 144 -12.88 -13.05 11.49
C LEU A 144 -11.57 -13.79 11.76
N LYS A 145 -11.08 -13.80 13.00
CA LYS A 145 -9.82 -14.48 13.32
C LYS A 145 -9.90 -15.99 13.05
N SER A 146 -11.01 -16.63 13.42
CA SER A 146 -11.24 -18.05 13.16
C SER A 146 -11.15 -18.37 11.67
N ASP A 147 -11.93 -17.65 10.85
CA ASP A 147 -12.09 -17.98 9.44
C ASP A 147 -10.87 -17.53 8.61
N PHE A 148 -10.23 -16.40 8.97
CA PHE A 148 -8.96 -15.99 8.37
C PHE A 148 -7.82 -16.96 8.70
N SER A 149 -7.72 -17.40 9.95
CA SER A 149 -6.73 -18.41 10.35
C SER A 149 -6.89 -19.70 9.56
N ALA A 150 -8.14 -20.11 9.27
CA ALA A 150 -8.43 -21.34 8.55
C ALA A 150 -7.87 -21.32 7.10
N PHE A 151 -8.17 -20.28 6.32
CA PHE A 151 -7.65 -20.22 4.95
C PHE A 151 -6.14 -19.93 4.92
N THR A 152 -5.63 -19.08 5.81
CA THR A 152 -4.20 -18.76 5.89
C THR A 152 -3.39 -20.02 6.19
N LYS A 153 -3.80 -20.83 7.17
CA LYS A 153 -3.15 -22.11 7.49
C LYS A 153 -3.21 -23.09 6.32
N SER A 154 -4.34 -23.16 5.62
CA SER A 154 -4.48 -24.02 4.45
C SER A 154 -3.51 -23.63 3.32
N GLN A 155 -3.37 -22.33 3.04
CA GLN A 155 -2.47 -21.85 1.99
C GLN A 155 -0.99 -22.05 2.39
N ILE A 156 -0.61 -21.74 3.63
CA ILE A 156 0.74 -21.99 4.14
C ILE A 156 1.10 -23.48 4.04
N ASN A 157 0.21 -24.39 4.45
CA ASN A 157 0.44 -25.83 4.32
C ASN A 157 0.63 -26.28 2.87
N HIS A 158 -0.05 -25.64 1.92
CA HIS A 158 0.06 -25.99 0.50
C HIS A 158 1.40 -25.57 -0.10
N PHE A 159 1.88 -24.37 0.25
CA PHE A 159 3.15 -23.84 -0.23
C PHE A 159 4.37 -24.21 0.63
N GLY A 160 4.14 -24.72 1.85
CA GLY A 160 5.16 -25.15 2.80
C GLY A 160 5.78 -24.05 3.67
N LYS A 161 5.84 -22.79 3.19
CA LYS A 161 6.34 -21.65 3.96
C LYS A 161 5.68 -20.34 3.50
N PHE A 162 5.43 -19.42 4.43
CA PHE A 162 5.00 -18.07 4.11
C PHE A 162 6.19 -17.18 3.67
N PRO A 163 6.10 -16.39 2.58
CA PRO A 163 7.26 -15.69 2.02
C PRO A 163 7.81 -14.53 2.86
N VAL A 164 7.01 -14.01 3.80
CA VAL A 164 7.32 -12.83 4.60
C VAL A 164 7.13 -13.09 6.11
N ASP A 165 7.55 -12.15 6.94
CA ASP A 165 7.57 -12.21 8.42
C ASP A 165 6.28 -11.68 9.08
N GLU A 166 5.54 -10.83 8.39
CA GLU A 166 4.22 -10.32 8.78
C GLU A 166 3.38 -10.00 7.54
N TYR A 167 2.05 -9.92 7.71
CA TYR A 167 1.14 -9.57 6.62
C TYR A 167 -0.01 -8.67 7.06
N HIS A 168 -0.37 -7.67 6.25
CA HIS A 168 -1.40 -6.69 6.57
C HIS A 168 -2.56 -6.72 5.58
N PHE A 169 -3.75 -7.09 6.04
CA PHE A 169 -4.99 -6.82 5.31
C PHE A 169 -5.47 -5.41 5.62
N LEU A 170 -5.55 -4.55 4.59
CA LEU A 170 -6.00 -3.17 4.67
C LEU A 170 -7.38 -3.04 4.02
N PHE A 171 -8.43 -2.99 4.82
CA PHE A 171 -9.81 -2.92 4.33
C PHE A 171 -10.31 -1.48 4.26
N GLN A 172 -10.75 -1.06 3.08
CA GLN A 172 -11.54 0.14 2.83
C GLN A 172 -13.02 -0.25 2.73
N ILE A 173 -13.79 0.05 3.78
CA ILE A 173 -15.20 -0.32 3.89
C ILE A 173 -16.10 0.85 3.48
N THR A 174 -16.85 0.67 2.39
CA THR A 174 -17.72 1.71 1.85
C THR A 174 -19.18 1.51 2.29
N PRO A 175 -20.01 2.58 2.30
CA PRO A 175 -21.45 2.47 2.56
C PRO A 175 -22.25 2.09 1.31
N TYR A 176 -21.59 1.87 0.17
CA TYR A 176 -22.19 1.52 -1.11
C TYR A 176 -21.63 0.19 -1.63
N LYS A 177 -22.20 -0.34 -2.72
CA LYS A 177 -21.69 -1.58 -3.29
C LYS A 177 -20.30 -1.34 -3.90
N SER A 178 -19.29 -2.01 -3.37
CA SER A 178 -17.93 -2.01 -3.92
C SER A 178 -17.30 -3.40 -3.81
N TYR A 179 -16.31 -3.68 -4.66
CA TYR A 179 -15.50 -4.90 -4.66
C TYR A 179 -14.24 -4.64 -5.50
N HIS A 180 -13.07 -4.58 -4.89
CA HIS A 180 -11.77 -4.46 -5.56
C HIS A 180 -10.70 -4.92 -4.57
N GLY A 181 -9.72 -5.69 -5.02
CA GLY A 181 -8.53 -6.04 -4.26
C GLY A 181 -7.27 -5.74 -5.07
N VAL A 182 -6.20 -5.36 -4.38
CA VAL A 182 -4.86 -5.20 -4.96
C VAL A 182 -3.85 -5.84 -4.02
N GLU A 183 -2.99 -6.66 -4.60
CA GLU A 183 -2.01 -7.46 -3.90
C GLU A 183 -0.64 -6.76 -3.79
N HIS A 184 0.00 -6.91 -2.63
CA HIS A 184 1.38 -6.46 -2.38
C HIS A 184 2.16 -7.53 -1.61
N THR A 185 3.49 -7.37 -1.51
CA THR A 185 4.36 -8.39 -0.91
C THR A 185 4.08 -8.67 0.57
N LYS A 186 3.83 -7.63 1.38
CA LYS A 186 3.55 -7.77 2.83
C LYS A 186 2.14 -7.34 3.22
N ASN A 187 1.29 -7.03 2.25
CA ASN A 187 -0.02 -6.47 2.52
C ASN A 187 -0.95 -6.59 1.31
N THR A 188 -2.21 -6.25 1.51
CA THR A 188 -3.19 -6.07 0.44
C THR A 188 -4.13 -4.94 0.81
N VAL A 189 -4.65 -4.22 -0.19
CA VAL A 189 -5.79 -3.32 -0.01
C VAL A 189 -7.04 -3.97 -0.59
N ILE A 190 -8.10 -4.01 0.20
CA ILE A 190 -9.40 -4.57 -0.20
C ILE A 190 -10.48 -3.51 0.02
N LEU A 191 -11.12 -3.09 -1.07
CA LEU A 191 -12.30 -2.24 -1.07
C LEU A 191 -13.57 -3.10 -1.09
N LEU A 192 -14.38 -3.03 -0.04
CA LEU A 192 -15.61 -3.81 0.06
C LEU A 192 -16.73 -3.00 0.72
N GLY A 193 -17.97 -3.23 0.32
CA GLY A 193 -19.12 -2.55 0.90
C GLY A 193 -20.41 -3.04 0.23
N PRO A 194 -21.61 -2.79 0.74
CA PRO A 194 -21.87 -1.82 1.77
C PRO A 194 -21.59 -2.43 3.16
N ALA A 195 -21.15 -1.57 4.07
CA ALA A 195 -20.60 -1.96 5.37
C ALA A 195 -21.52 -2.87 6.20
N GLU A 196 -22.83 -2.67 6.14
CA GLU A 196 -23.82 -3.44 6.89
C GLU A 196 -23.95 -4.89 6.43
N LYS A 197 -23.39 -5.24 5.26
CA LYS A 197 -23.48 -6.58 4.68
C LYS A 197 -22.20 -7.40 4.79
N ILE A 198 -21.06 -6.78 5.12
CA ILE A 198 -19.75 -7.48 5.09
C ILE A 198 -19.62 -8.58 6.15
N MET A 199 -20.38 -8.50 7.25
CA MET A 199 -20.42 -9.52 8.30
C MET A 199 -21.66 -10.44 8.23
N ASP A 200 -22.43 -10.33 7.14
CA ASP A 200 -23.65 -11.12 6.89
C ASP A 200 -23.63 -11.59 5.43
N LYS A 201 -24.46 -10.99 4.55
CA LYS A 201 -24.67 -11.44 3.16
C LYS A 201 -23.45 -11.40 2.25
N ARG A 202 -22.43 -10.61 2.59
CA ARG A 202 -21.18 -10.47 1.82
C ARG A 202 -19.96 -11.01 2.58
N TYR A 203 -20.18 -11.78 3.66
CA TYR A 203 -19.08 -12.34 4.44
C TYR A 203 -18.24 -13.34 3.64
N GLU A 204 -18.88 -14.18 2.83
CA GLU A 204 -18.17 -15.10 1.92
C GLU A 204 -17.33 -14.35 0.89
N GLU A 205 -17.80 -13.20 0.41
CA GLU A 205 -17.02 -12.36 -0.50
C GLU A 205 -15.81 -11.74 0.20
N LEU A 206 -15.95 -11.31 1.46
CA LEU A 206 -14.84 -10.83 2.29
C LEU A 206 -13.77 -11.92 2.44
N LEU A 207 -14.17 -13.15 2.76
CA LEU A 207 -13.24 -14.28 2.86
C LEU A 207 -12.62 -14.62 1.51
N GLY A 208 -13.43 -14.66 0.45
CA GLY A 208 -13.00 -15.02 -0.89
C GLY A 208 -11.94 -14.07 -1.43
N VAL A 209 -12.19 -12.76 -1.37
CA VAL A 209 -11.22 -11.74 -1.79
C VAL A 209 -9.97 -11.78 -0.90
N SER A 210 -10.11 -11.87 0.43
CA SER A 210 -8.94 -11.90 1.32
C SER A 210 -8.06 -13.12 1.09
N SER A 211 -8.67 -14.29 0.86
CA SER A 211 -7.95 -15.51 0.51
C SER A 211 -7.25 -15.39 -0.85
N HIS A 212 -7.92 -14.80 -1.85
CA HIS A 212 -7.34 -14.52 -3.17
C HIS A 212 -6.11 -13.61 -3.08
N GLU A 213 -6.23 -12.47 -2.41
CA GLU A 213 -5.12 -11.52 -2.26
C GLU A 213 -3.96 -12.11 -1.44
N LEU A 214 -4.25 -12.91 -0.40
CA LEU A 214 -3.20 -13.59 0.36
C LEU A 214 -2.41 -14.56 -0.53
N TYR A 215 -3.09 -15.31 -1.41
CA TYR A 215 -2.45 -16.25 -2.32
C TYR A 215 -1.42 -15.57 -3.21
N HIS A 216 -1.68 -14.30 -3.59
CA HIS A 216 -0.76 -13.53 -4.40
C HIS A 216 0.58 -13.20 -3.72
N THR A 217 0.65 -13.32 -2.39
CA THR A 217 1.94 -13.24 -1.66
C THR A 217 2.94 -14.25 -2.19
N TRP A 218 2.46 -15.46 -2.54
CA TRP A 218 3.27 -16.45 -3.27
C TRP A 218 3.26 -16.15 -4.76
N ASN A 219 2.09 -16.04 -5.37
CA ASN A 219 1.93 -15.96 -6.82
C ASN A 219 1.83 -14.51 -7.31
N ILE A 220 2.78 -14.05 -8.12
CA ILE A 220 3.05 -12.66 -8.55
C ILE A 220 3.97 -11.85 -7.64
N LYS A 221 3.99 -12.10 -6.32
CA LYS A 221 4.92 -11.40 -5.42
C LYS A 221 6.19 -12.19 -5.14
N ALA A 222 6.13 -13.41 -4.62
CA ALA A 222 7.35 -14.22 -4.43
C ALA A 222 7.79 -14.95 -5.70
N ILE A 223 6.84 -15.54 -6.44
CA ILE A 223 7.03 -16.25 -7.69
C ILE A 223 6.41 -15.39 -8.79
N ARG A 224 7.23 -14.89 -9.71
CA ARG A 224 6.78 -13.99 -10.77
C ARG A 224 7.56 -14.22 -12.07
N PRO A 225 7.02 -13.80 -13.22
CA PRO A 225 7.76 -13.80 -14.48
C PRO A 225 9.05 -12.99 -14.39
N GLU A 226 10.10 -13.42 -15.10
CA GLU A 226 11.39 -12.73 -15.11
C GLU A 226 11.26 -11.30 -15.66
N GLU A 227 10.31 -11.08 -16.56
CA GLU A 227 10.02 -9.78 -17.17
C GLU A 227 9.44 -8.75 -16.18
N MET A 228 9.00 -9.18 -14.99
CA MET A 228 8.49 -8.34 -13.91
C MET A 228 9.49 -8.20 -12.75
N PHE A 229 10.74 -8.66 -12.94
CA PHE A 229 11.78 -8.59 -11.92
C PHE A 229 13.09 -7.96 -12.45
N PRO A 230 13.44 -6.73 -12.05
CA PRO A 230 12.63 -5.78 -11.27
C PRO A 230 11.49 -5.17 -12.09
N TYR A 231 10.55 -4.48 -11.42
CA TYR A 231 9.51 -3.73 -12.11
C TYR A 231 10.08 -2.51 -12.84
N ASP A 232 9.70 -2.32 -14.11
CA ASP A 232 9.89 -1.04 -14.79
C ASP A 232 8.66 -0.15 -14.58
N TYR A 233 8.75 0.81 -13.64
CA TYR A 233 7.68 1.77 -13.34
C TYR A 233 7.45 2.81 -14.45
N THR A 234 8.30 2.87 -15.47
CA THR A 234 8.24 3.90 -16.52
C THR A 234 7.38 3.51 -17.71
N LYS A 235 7.04 2.22 -17.85
CA LYS A 235 6.32 1.66 -19.00
C LYS A 235 5.54 0.40 -18.62
N GLU A 236 4.74 -0.11 -19.55
CA GLU A 236 4.05 -1.39 -19.38
C GLU A 236 5.04 -2.56 -19.35
N ASN A 237 4.85 -3.48 -18.39
CA ASN A 237 5.64 -4.70 -18.27
C ASN A 237 4.88 -5.84 -18.97
N TYR A 238 5.32 -6.24 -20.16
CA TYR A 238 4.66 -7.27 -20.97
C TYR A 238 5.26 -8.65 -20.70
N PHE A 239 4.39 -9.63 -20.44
CA PHE A 239 4.76 -11.05 -20.37
C PHE A 239 3.64 -11.90 -20.99
N ARG A 240 3.99 -12.99 -21.68
CA ARG A 240 3.05 -13.70 -22.56
C ARG A 240 2.22 -14.76 -21.88
N THR A 241 2.62 -15.17 -20.68
CA THR A 241 2.00 -16.30 -20.00
C THR A 241 0.61 -15.96 -19.46
N GLY A 242 0.33 -14.68 -19.20
CA GLY A 242 -0.94 -14.22 -18.64
C GLY A 242 -1.22 -14.76 -17.23
N PHE A 243 -0.24 -15.43 -16.61
CA PHE A 243 -0.33 -15.89 -15.23
C PHE A 243 -0.10 -14.69 -14.31
N VAL A 244 -1.19 -14.27 -13.65
CA VAL A 244 -1.18 -13.43 -12.45
C VAL A 244 -1.76 -14.25 -11.32
#